data_AF-A0A2H5YIQ0-F1
#
_entry.id   AF-A0A2H5YIQ0-F1
#
_cell.length_a   1.000
_cell.length_b   1.000
_cell.length_c   1.000
_cell.angle_alpha   90.00
_cell.angle_beta   90.00
_cell.angle_gamma   90.00
#
_symmetry.space_group_name_H-M   'P 1'
#
loop_
_entity.id
_entity.type
_entity.pdbx_description
1 polymer ?
#
loop_
_entity_poly.entity_id
_entity_poly.type
_entity_poly.pdbx_seq_one_letter_code
_entity_poly.pdbx_strand_id
1 'polypeptide(L)'
;MAASAARRRYRCRDGYIRLELSSPEEWRALAKCLGRPELAYPGSWEVARTAPPRGRLGRLLESIFAGEPAETWLQRLRSHGVPCRAE
;
A
#
# COMPACT_ATOMS: atom_id res chain seq x y z
N MET A 1 17.62 -3.66 2.22
CA MET A 1 16.52 -2.70 2.48
C MET A 1 15.54 -3.35 3.45
N ALA A 2 15.26 -2.73 4.60
CA ALA A 2 14.32 -3.26 5.57
C ALA A 2 12.87 -3.19 5.04
N ALA A 3 12.02 -4.13 5.46
CA ALA A 3 10.60 -4.09 5.15
C ALA A 3 9.93 -2.89 5.87
N SER A 4 9.01 -2.22 5.18
CA SER A 4 8.21 -1.12 5.73
C SER A 4 6.75 -1.29 5.36
N ALA A 5 5.88 -0.40 5.85
CA ALA A 5 4.48 -0.38 5.41
C ALA A 5 4.37 -0.11 3.89
N ALA A 6 5.26 0.69 3.31
CA ALA A 6 5.25 0.99 1.88
C ALA A 6 5.80 -0.17 1.01
N ARG A 7 6.53 -1.13 1.60
CA ARG A 7 7.16 -2.25 0.88
C ARG A 7 7.07 -3.54 1.67
N ARG A 8 5.95 -4.26 1.52
CA ARG A 8 5.70 -5.57 2.13
C ARG A 8 4.53 -6.30 1.47
N ARG A 9 4.32 -7.55 1.91
CA ARG A 9 3.13 -8.34 1.62
C ARG A 9 1.94 -7.96 2.51
N TYR A 10 0.75 -7.99 1.93
CA TYR A 10 -0.54 -7.72 2.56
C TYR A 10 -1.51 -8.86 2.26
N ARG A 11 -2.24 -9.34 3.27
CA ARG A 11 -3.34 -10.29 3.09
C ARG A 11 -4.54 -9.52 2.55
N CYS A 12 -5.08 -10.01 1.44
CA CYS A 12 -6.36 -9.55 0.91
C CYS A 12 -7.50 -10.47 1.38
N ARG A 13 -8.73 -10.28 0.91
CA ARG A 13 -9.83 -11.21 1.22
C ARG A 13 -9.45 -12.65 0.80
N ASP A 14 -8.94 -12.79 -0.41
CA ASP A 14 -8.31 -14.00 -0.96
C ASP A 14 -6.88 -13.66 -1.45
N GLY A 15 -5.97 -14.62 -1.36
CA GLY A 15 -4.56 -14.42 -1.75
C GLY A 15 -3.81 -13.30 -1.01
N TYR A 16 -2.67 -12.93 -1.59
CA TYR A 16 -1.82 -11.86 -1.10
C TYR A 16 -1.44 -10.93 -2.25
N ILE A 17 -1.16 -9.67 -1.89
CA ILE A 17 -0.48 -8.73 -2.77
C ILE A 17 0.79 -8.25 -2.09
N ARG A 18 1.79 -7.89 -2.90
CA ARG A 18 3.00 -7.23 -2.44
C ARG A 18 3.06 -5.81 -2.96
N LEU A 19 3.14 -4.85 -2.05
CA LEU A 19 3.44 -3.45 -2.37
C LEU A 19 4.94 -3.24 -2.50
N GLU A 20 5.33 -2.44 -3.49
CA GLU A 20 6.74 -2.19 -3.83
C GLU A 20 7.04 -0.71 -4.05
N LEU A 21 6.42 0.15 -3.27
CA LEU A 21 6.61 1.59 -3.39
C LEU A 21 8.06 1.99 -3.14
N SER A 22 8.51 2.99 -3.86
CA SER A 22 9.88 3.49 -3.94
C SER A 22 9.96 5.02 -4.03
N SER A 23 8.86 5.69 -4.40
CA SER A 23 8.81 7.15 -4.51
C SER A 23 7.61 7.80 -3.82
N PRO A 24 7.67 9.11 -3.51
CA PRO A 24 6.53 9.89 -3.05
C PRO A 24 5.35 9.85 -4.02
N GLU A 25 5.60 9.82 -5.32
CA GLU A 25 4.57 9.81 -6.37
C GLU A 25 3.75 8.52 -6.30
N GLU A 26 4.41 7.38 -6.13
CA GLU A 26 3.76 6.08 -5.97
C GLU A 26 2.96 6.00 -4.66
N TRP A 27 3.44 6.63 -3.58
CA TRP A 27 2.69 6.75 -2.33
C TRP A 27 1.42 7.58 -2.50
N ARG A 28 1.49 8.72 -3.19
CA ARG A 28 0.32 9.55 -3.51
C ARG A 28 -0.68 8.79 -4.39
N ALA A 29 -0.19 8.03 -5.37
CA ALA A 29 -1.02 7.18 -6.22
C ALA A 29 -1.76 6.12 -5.39
N LEU A 30 -1.09 5.48 -4.43
CA LEU A 30 -1.73 4.56 -3.49
C LEU A 30 -2.82 5.28 -2.67
N ALA A 31 -2.51 6.42 -2.06
CA ALA A 31 -3.47 7.19 -1.26
C ALA A 31 -4.74 7.53 -2.06
N LYS A 32 -4.58 7.92 -3.33
CA LYS A 32 -5.69 8.16 -4.27
C LYS A 32 -6.46 6.88 -4.57
N CYS A 33 -5.76 5.78 -4.88
CA CYS A 33 -6.37 4.47 -5.16
C CYS A 33 -7.21 3.95 -3.98
N LEU A 34 -6.78 4.19 -2.75
CA LEU A 34 -7.49 3.78 -1.54
C LEU A 34 -8.65 4.72 -1.16
N GLY A 35 -8.86 5.81 -1.90
CA GLY A 35 -9.83 6.84 -1.54
C GLY A 35 -9.50 7.53 -0.21
N ARG A 36 -8.21 7.63 0.12
CA ARG A 36 -7.67 8.15 1.38
C ARG A 36 -6.62 9.24 1.12
N PRO A 37 -7.00 10.38 0.49
CA PRO A 37 -6.07 11.46 0.16
C PRO A 37 -5.33 12.03 1.39
N GLU A 38 -5.91 11.89 2.59
CA GLU A 38 -5.28 12.27 3.86
C GLU A 38 -3.98 11.52 4.16
N LEU A 39 -3.73 10.36 3.52
CA LEU A 39 -2.45 9.66 3.63
C LEU A 39 -1.31 10.36 2.87
N ALA A 40 -1.62 11.28 1.97
CA ALA A 40 -0.67 11.92 1.05
C ALA A 40 -0.28 13.36 1.45
N TYR A 41 -0.14 13.64 2.75
CA TYR A 41 0.30 14.94 3.25
C TYR A 41 1.81 15.20 2.99
N PRO A 42 2.28 16.47 3.01
CA PRO A 42 3.71 16.78 2.85
C PRO A 42 4.58 16.02 3.88
N GLY A 43 5.56 15.25 3.43
CA GLY A 43 6.42 14.42 4.28
C GLY A 43 5.84 13.04 4.67
N SER A 44 4.65 12.69 4.18
CA SER A 44 4.05 11.37 4.44
C SER A 44 4.87 10.19 3.89
N TRP A 45 5.64 10.40 2.82
CA TRP A 45 6.50 9.38 2.24
C TRP A 45 7.62 8.95 3.19
N GLU A 46 8.28 9.92 3.83
CA GLU A 46 9.32 9.71 4.85
C GLU A 46 8.81 8.81 5.97
N VAL A 47 7.57 9.09 6.42
CA VAL A 47 6.88 8.31 7.44
C VAL A 47 6.53 6.92 6.90
N ALA A 48 5.96 6.80 5.70
CA ALA A 48 5.54 5.52 5.14
C ALA A 48 6.71 4.56 4.86
N ARG A 49 7.84 5.08 4.35
CA ARG A 49 9.03 4.27 4.03
C ARG A 49 9.77 3.78 5.26
N THR A 50 9.66 4.48 6.39
CA THR A 50 10.26 4.10 7.68
C THR A 50 9.26 3.44 8.64
N ALA A 51 7.97 3.47 8.31
CA ALA A 51 6.91 2.93 9.15
C ALA A 51 7.13 1.42 9.40
N PRO A 52 7.03 0.98 10.67
CA PRO A 52 7.16 -0.43 10.99
C PRO A 52 6.10 -1.24 10.25
N PRO A 53 6.43 -2.40 9.67
CA PRO A 53 5.46 -3.23 8.95
C PRO A 53 4.23 -3.55 9.78
N ARG A 54 4.37 -3.88 11.07
CA ARG A 54 3.24 -4.20 11.97
C ARG A 54 2.78 -3.00 12.83
N GLY A 55 3.22 -1.79 12.48
CA GLY A 55 2.80 -0.55 13.13
C GLY A 55 1.41 -0.10 12.69
N ARG A 56 0.99 1.10 13.14
CA ARG A 56 -0.35 1.65 12.86
C ARG A 56 -0.65 1.71 11.36
N LEU A 57 0.28 2.22 10.55
CA LEU A 57 0.09 2.34 9.10
C LEU A 57 -0.04 0.99 8.41
N GLY A 58 0.84 0.03 8.73
CA GLY A 58 0.77 -1.30 8.14
C GLY A 58 -0.53 -2.04 8.52
N ARG A 59 -1.02 -1.89 9.75
CA ARG A 59 -2.33 -2.46 10.16
C ARG A 59 -3.51 -1.78 9.46
N LEU A 60 -3.45 -0.47 9.26
CA LEU A 60 -4.46 0.27 8.49
C LEU A 60 -4.54 -0.26 7.06
N LEU A 61 -3.39 -0.35 6.38
CA LEU A 61 -3.31 -0.87 5.02
C LEU A 61 -3.77 -2.34 4.95
N GLU A 62 -3.38 -3.18 5.91
CA GLU A 62 -3.87 -4.57 6.00
C GLU A 62 -5.39 -4.64 6.11
N SER A 63 -6.00 -3.82 6.97
CA SER A 63 -7.45 -3.79 7.12
C SER A 63 -8.17 -3.34 5.85
N ILE A 64 -7.58 -2.44 5.08
CA ILE A 64 -8.14 -1.99 3.79
C ILE A 64 -8.03 -3.13 2.78
N PHE A 65 -6.85 -3.73 2.64
CA PHE A 65 -6.63 -4.79 1.66
C PHE A 65 -7.46 -6.04 1.95
N ALA A 66 -7.70 -6.37 3.22
CA ALA A 66 -8.57 -7.48 3.62
C ALA A 66 -10.04 -7.36 3.14
N GLY A 67 -10.49 -6.16 2.76
CA GLY A 67 -11.88 -5.93 2.33
C GLY A 67 -12.23 -6.47 0.93
N GLU A 68 -11.24 -6.65 0.05
CA GLU A 68 -11.45 -7.03 -1.35
C GLU A 68 -10.48 -8.14 -1.81
N PRO A 69 -10.79 -8.85 -2.90
CA PRO A 69 -9.88 -9.85 -3.48
C PRO A 69 -8.52 -9.30 -3.90
N ALA A 70 -7.49 -10.15 -3.88
CA ALA A 70 -6.17 -9.76 -4.37
C ALA A 70 -6.22 -9.32 -5.83
N GLU A 71 -6.97 -10.02 -6.69
CA GLU A 71 -7.11 -9.67 -8.11
C GLU A 71 -7.74 -8.29 -8.31
N THR A 72 -8.81 -7.99 -7.56
CA THR A 72 -9.47 -6.68 -7.59
C THR A 72 -8.50 -5.57 -7.17
N TRP A 73 -7.71 -5.80 -6.13
CA TRP A 73 -6.69 -4.84 -5.72
C TRP A 73 -5.60 -4.66 -6.77
N LEU A 74 -5.09 -5.74 -7.36
CA LEU A 74 -4.05 -5.66 -8.40
C LEU A 74 -4.53 -4.83 -9.59
N GLN A 75 -5.76 -5.04 -10.05
CA GLN A 75 -6.35 -4.25 -11.14
C GLN A 75 -6.48 -2.77 -10.76
N ARG A 76 -7.02 -2.46 -9.56
CA ARG A 76 -7.18 -1.07 -9.07
C ARG A 76 -5.84 -0.36 -8.87
N LEU A 77 -4.87 -1.03 -8.26
CA LEU A 77 -3.55 -0.48 -8.00
C LEU A 77 -2.78 -0.20 -9.30
N ARG A 78 -2.79 -1.15 -10.24
CA ARG A 78 -2.16 -0.98 -11.55
C ARG A 78 -2.79 0.14 -12.37
N SER A 79 -4.12 0.30 -12.34
CA SER A 79 -4.78 1.39 -13.05
C SER A 79 -4.42 2.78 -12.50
N HIS A 80 -3.96 2.85 -11.25
CA HIS A 80 -3.47 4.07 -10.61
C HIS A 80 -1.95 4.24 -10.72
N GLY A 81 -1.24 3.31 -11.39
CA GLY A 81 0.22 3.36 -11.51
C GLY A 81 0.95 2.97 -10.21
N VAL A 82 0.32 2.22 -9.33
CA VAL A 82 0.92 1.76 -8.07
C VAL A 82 1.69 0.45 -8.28
N PRO A 83 3.02 0.41 -8.00
CA PRO A 83 3.82 -0.82 -8.10
C PRO A 83 3.34 -1.90 -7.13
N CYS A 84 2.81 -2.98 -7.69
CA CYS A 84 2.34 -4.13 -6.93
C CYS A 84 2.36 -5.43 -7.75
N ARG A 85 2.43 -6.56 -7.05
CA ARG A 85 2.34 -7.90 -7.66
C ARG A 85 1.54 -8.88 -6.81
N ALA A 86 1.02 -9.92 -7.47
CA ALA A 86 0.43 -11.07 -6.79
C ALA A 86 1.53 -11.85 -6.05
N GLU A 87 1.18 -12.46 -4.91
CA GLU A 87 2.07 -13.33 -4.13
C GLU A 87 1.31 -14.55 -3.61
#